data_AF-A0A2U1ADL3-F1
#
_entry.id   AF-A0A2U1ADL3-F1
#
_cell.length_a   1.000
_cell.length_b   1.000
_cell.length_c   1.000
_cell.angle_alpha   90.00
_cell.angle_beta   90.00
_cell.angle_gamma   90.00
#
_symmetry.space_group_name_H-M   'P 1'
#
loop_
_entity.id
_entity.type
_entity.pdbx_description
1 polymer ?
#
loop_
_entity_poly.entity_id
_entity_poly.type
_entity_poly.pdbx_seq_one_letter_code
_entity_poly.pdbx_strand_id
1 'polypeptide(L)'
;MDLNQIIESQAGLLNALQELAAGKIDFAAYKPFGAPFGVYPQRDGKLMNRIRLTGGEVTREQLNFIARICRSSGADFMHITTRQDIQLHGVSPLESVKVIRECTANGLPFRGGGGDTFRNIAITASSGIADDGSFDLAPYARYLTDVVFGWEKAYHLPRKIKIGFASANDAPLALRQDLGFVAATDADGNRGFAVYGGGGFGRESTVGVKLFDFLPAGKIAYAARAMVELFSDHGNREHRNMARIRFIVKRLGKEAFVALYHEYYEKFRGETYPEVGEPAADWSFGTAPVREFAPDASLDGDAAFRRWRALAVRPTRFGADRVAVTVYIPRGVLSPEEFLKLGGVFAEFGIPAVRLTFEQNILVPALHVSAPAAFYRALKQLGPDYTFESFAGQLDCCIGATICKIGVLDTPKYGAVVGEALDRYFEAHPEKRAKAALLLPELLHFSGCPNSCTAHEVARFGFQGCKKKIDDVLTDCFTLWRNRDYPASPIGEDAAEVIPAPQLAERVIRLLEEERVLD
;
A
#
# COMPACT_ATOMS: atom_id res chain seq x y z
N MET A 1 -19.18 -6.57 -12.95
CA MET A 1 -18.81 -5.39 -13.77
C MET A 1 -19.10 -5.67 -15.24
N ASP A 2 -19.62 -4.69 -15.99
CA ASP A 2 -19.84 -4.81 -17.44
C ASP A 2 -18.55 -4.48 -18.22
N LEU A 3 -18.01 -5.46 -18.95
CA LEU A 3 -16.77 -5.33 -19.70
C LEU A 3 -16.89 -4.30 -20.84
N ASN A 4 -18.05 -4.20 -21.50
CA ASN A 4 -18.24 -3.25 -22.61
C ASN A 4 -18.19 -1.81 -22.09
N GLN A 5 -18.90 -1.54 -20.99
CA GLN A 5 -18.86 -0.23 -20.33
C GLN A 5 -17.44 0.16 -19.88
N ILE A 6 -16.66 -0.82 -19.39
CA ILE A 6 -15.26 -0.61 -19.02
C ILE A 6 -14.43 -0.22 -20.24
N ILE A 7 -14.56 -0.96 -21.35
CA ILE A 7 -13.82 -0.70 -22.58
C ILE A 7 -14.15 0.69 -23.13
N GLU A 8 -15.44 1.03 -23.19
CA GLU A 8 -15.90 2.35 -23.65
C GLU A 8 -15.33 3.49 -22.82
N SER A 9 -15.29 3.33 -21.49
CA SER A 9 -14.74 4.35 -20.59
C SER A 9 -13.27 4.68 -20.89
N GLN A 10 -12.52 3.77 -21.50
CA GLN A 10 -11.09 3.93 -21.78
C GLN A 10 -10.81 4.56 -23.16
N ALA A 11 -11.81 4.71 -24.04
CA ALA A 11 -11.60 5.16 -25.41
C ALA A 11 -10.84 6.51 -25.51
N GLY A 12 -11.23 7.48 -24.67
CA GLY A 12 -10.54 8.78 -24.61
C GLY A 12 -9.08 8.68 -24.17
N LEU A 13 -8.77 7.79 -23.22
CA LEU A 13 -7.40 7.51 -22.80
C LEU A 13 -6.57 6.90 -23.93
N LEU A 14 -7.12 5.91 -24.63
CA LEU A 14 -6.40 5.22 -25.70
C LEU A 14 -6.09 6.17 -26.86
N ASN A 15 -7.02 7.06 -27.22
CA ASN A 15 -6.76 8.10 -28.21
C ASN A 15 -5.67 9.08 -27.72
N ALA A 16 -5.80 9.60 -26.50
CA ALA A 16 -4.81 10.53 -25.95
C ALA A 16 -3.38 9.93 -25.89
N LEU A 17 -3.24 8.63 -25.61
CA LEU A 17 -1.96 7.93 -25.66
C LEU A 17 -1.37 7.87 -27.08
N GLN A 18 -2.21 7.67 -28.09
CA GLN A 18 -1.78 7.67 -29.50
C GLN A 18 -1.38 9.07 -29.95
N GLU A 19 -2.14 10.10 -29.57
CA GLU A 19 -1.81 11.50 -29.87
C GLU A 19 -0.52 11.93 -29.17
N LEU A 20 -0.32 11.52 -27.91
CA LEU A 20 0.91 11.75 -27.16
C LEU A 20 2.10 11.05 -27.82
N ALA A 21 1.94 9.79 -28.26
CA ALA A 21 2.97 9.06 -28.99
C ALA A 21 3.35 9.74 -30.31
N ALA A 22 2.37 10.34 -30.99
CA ALA A 22 2.55 11.07 -32.24
C ALA A 22 3.07 12.52 -32.04
N GLY A 23 3.28 12.95 -30.78
CA GLY A 23 3.70 14.32 -30.46
C GLY A 23 2.65 15.40 -30.74
N LYS A 24 1.37 15.02 -30.91
CA LYS A 24 0.26 15.95 -31.17
C LYS A 24 -0.21 16.69 -29.91
N ILE A 25 -0.05 16.05 -28.75
CA ILE A 25 -0.33 16.62 -27.43
C ILE A 25 0.88 16.41 -26.52
N ASP A 26 1.04 17.29 -25.53
CA ASP A 26 2.07 17.15 -24.50
C ASP A 26 1.51 16.45 -23.23
N PHE A 27 2.37 16.25 -22.23
CA PHE A 27 1.96 15.62 -20.98
C PHE A 27 0.97 16.45 -20.15
N ALA A 28 0.91 17.77 -20.34
CA ALA A 28 -0.04 18.61 -19.64
C ALA A 28 -1.45 18.42 -20.21
N ALA A 29 -1.57 18.41 -21.54
CA ALA A 29 -2.80 18.13 -22.28
C ALA A 29 -3.26 16.66 -22.13
N TYR A 30 -2.33 15.71 -22.00
CA TYR A 30 -2.63 14.30 -21.76
C TYR A 30 -3.21 14.01 -20.35
N LYS A 31 -2.78 14.77 -19.34
CA LYS A 31 -3.03 14.46 -17.92
C LYS A 31 -4.50 14.22 -17.55
N PRO A 32 -5.50 14.98 -18.04
CA PRO A 32 -6.91 14.73 -17.75
C PRO A 32 -7.39 13.34 -18.19
N PHE A 33 -6.81 12.79 -19.26
CA PHE A 33 -7.14 11.46 -19.79
C PHE A 33 -6.41 10.35 -19.04
N GLY A 34 -5.12 10.52 -18.75
CA GLY A 34 -4.30 9.49 -18.06
C GLY A 34 -4.59 9.34 -16.56
N ALA A 35 -4.76 10.47 -15.87
CA ALA A 35 -4.77 10.49 -14.41
C ALA A 35 -5.90 9.64 -13.77
N PRO A 36 -7.17 9.66 -14.23
CA PRO A 36 -8.25 8.84 -13.69
C PRO A 36 -8.01 7.32 -13.84
N PHE A 37 -7.16 6.93 -14.79
CA PHE A 37 -6.84 5.53 -15.09
C PHE A 37 -5.53 5.07 -14.47
N GLY A 38 -4.88 5.89 -13.63
CA GLY A 38 -3.62 5.48 -13.03
C GLY A 38 -2.43 5.47 -13.98
N VAL A 39 -2.54 6.14 -15.13
CA VAL A 39 -1.46 6.25 -16.12
C VAL A 39 -0.84 7.64 -16.03
N TYR A 40 0.37 7.72 -15.49
CA TYR A 40 1.01 9.00 -15.15
C TYR A 40 2.33 9.22 -15.87
N PRO A 41 2.60 10.46 -16.30
CA PRO A 41 3.92 10.82 -16.76
C PRO A 41 4.96 10.80 -15.65
N GLN A 42 6.13 10.27 -15.98
CA GLN A 42 7.34 10.31 -15.19
C GLN A 42 8.19 11.55 -15.57
N ARG A 43 9.34 11.74 -14.90
CA ARG A 43 10.26 12.84 -15.23
C ARG A 43 11.10 12.59 -16.48
N ASP A 44 11.37 11.33 -16.78
CA ASP A 44 12.13 10.84 -17.93
C ASP A 44 11.35 10.84 -19.26
N GLY A 45 10.10 11.31 -19.25
CA GLY A 45 9.24 11.30 -20.44
C GLY A 45 8.57 9.96 -20.75
N LYS A 46 8.65 8.98 -19.86
CA LYS A 46 7.89 7.71 -19.94
C LYS A 46 6.64 7.75 -19.05
N LEU A 47 5.87 6.66 -19.06
CA LEU A 47 4.65 6.51 -18.28
C LEU A 47 4.78 5.42 -17.21
N MET A 48 4.18 5.69 -16.06
CA MET A 48 3.85 4.69 -15.05
C MET A 48 2.41 4.21 -15.26
N ASN A 49 2.20 2.90 -15.31
CA ASN A 49 0.92 2.24 -15.46
C ASN A 49 0.55 1.51 -14.16
N ARG A 50 -0.52 1.92 -13.48
CA ARG A 50 -0.96 1.27 -12.23
C ARG A 50 -2.02 0.20 -12.46
N ILE A 51 -1.69 -1.03 -12.11
CA ILE A 51 -2.60 -2.17 -12.07
C ILE A 51 -3.22 -2.24 -10.67
N ARG A 52 -4.55 -2.14 -10.61
CA ARG A 52 -5.30 -2.19 -9.34
C ARG A 52 -5.47 -3.61 -8.86
N LEU A 53 -5.18 -3.86 -7.58
CA LEU A 53 -5.28 -5.17 -6.96
C LEU A 53 -6.01 -5.04 -5.64
N THR A 54 -7.33 -5.23 -5.66
CA THR A 54 -8.20 -5.03 -4.49
C THR A 54 -7.75 -5.87 -3.30
N GLY A 55 -7.55 -5.23 -2.15
CA GLY A 55 -7.02 -5.86 -0.94
C GLY A 55 -5.60 -6.45 -1.08
N GLY A 56 -4.91 -6.15 -2.19
CA GLY A 56 -3.60 -6.73 -2.50
C GLY A 56 -3.61 -8.20 -2.86
N GLU A 57 -4.76 -8.84 -3.05
CA GLU A 57 -4.83 -10.25 -3.37
C GLU A 57 -4.41 -10.49 -4.83
N VAL A 58 -3.41 -11.35 -5.03
CA VAL A 58 -2.87 -11.64 -6.38
C VAL A 58 -2.71 -13.14 -6.56
N THR A 59 -3.55 -13.75 -7.40
CA THR A 59 -3.43 -15.18 -7.71
C THR A 59 -2.15 -15.48 -8.48
N ARG A 60 -1.73 -16.75 -8.48
CA ARG A 60 -0.60 -17.22 -9.29
C ARG A 60 -0.81 -16.90 -10.78
N GLU A 61 -2.02 -17.06 -11.29
CA GLU A 61 -2.37 -16.74 -12.67
C GLU A 61 -2.20 -15.25 -12.95
N GLN A 62 -2.66 -14.39 -12.02
CA GLN A 62 -2.48 -12.94 -12.11
C GLN A 62 -1.01 -12.54 -12.01
N LEU A 63 -0.22 -13.15 -11.11
CA LEU A 63 1.23 -12.92 -11.03
C LEU A 63 1.91 -13.28 -12.35
N ASN A 64 1.64 -14.46 -12.90
CA ASN A 64 2.21 -14.89 -14.18
C ASN A 64 1.78 -13.96 -15.33
N PHE A 65 0.52 -13.52 -15.33
CA PHE A 65 -0.01 -12.55 -16.29
C PHE A 65 0.74 -11.21 -16.20
N ILE A 66 0.87 -10.64 -14.99
CA ILE A 66 1.55 -9.36 -14.74
C ILE A 66 3.03 -9.46 -15.12
N ALA A 67 3.69 -10.58 -14.81
CA ALA A 67 5.09 -10.83 -15.16
C ALA A 67 5.31 -10.77 -16.69
N ARG A 68 4.43 -11.47 -17.42
CA ARG A 68 4.45 -11.48 -18.89
C ARG A 68 4.22 -10.09 -19.46
N ILE A 69 3.23 -9.36 -18.94
CA ILE A 69 2.91 -7.98 -19.36
C ILE A 69 4.07 -7.02 -19.08
N CYS A 70 4.70 -7.13 -17.91
CA CYS A 70 5.85 -6.29 -17.56
C CYS A 70 6.97 -6.47 -18.60
N ARG A 71 7.29 -7.73 -18.94
CA ARG A 71 8.31 -8.03 -19.94
C ARG A 71 7.91 -7.57 -21.35
N SER A 72 6.67 -7.83 -21.78
CA SER A 72 6.24 -7.50 -23.15
C SER A 72 6.03 -6.00 -23.39
N SER A 73 5.74 -5.23 -22.34
CA SER A 73 5.55 -3.78 -22.41
C SER A 73 6.84 -2.97 -22.43
N GLY A 74 7.99 -3.61 -22.19
CA GLY A 74 9.29 -2.94 -22.06
C GLY A 74 9.39 -2.06 -20.81
N ALA A 75 8.64 -2.38 -19.75
CA ALA A 75 8.74 -1.69 -18.48
C ALA A 75 10.13 -1.91 -17.86
N ASP A 76 10.71 -0.85 -17.29
CA ASP A 76 12.03 -0.89 -16.66
C ASP A 76 11.97 -1.70 -15.36
N PHE A 77 10.89 -1.58 -14.59
CA PHE A 77 10.65 -2.32 -13.35
C PHE A 77 9.18 -2.29 -12.91
N MET A 78 8.84 -3.16 -11.96
CA MET A 78 7.59 -3.13 -11.19
C MET A 78 7.81 -2.52 -9.81
N HIS A 79 6.78 -1.86 -9.29
CA HIS A 79 6.78 -1.30 -7.95
C HIS A 79 5.49 -1.63 -7.19
N ILE A 80 5.62 -2.29 -6.04
CA ILE A 80 4.53 -2.55 -5.10
C ILE A 80 4.27 -1.27 -4.31
N THR A 81 3.01 -0.86 -4.26
CA THR A 81 2.64 0.42 -3.67
C THR A 81 2.16 0.28 -2.23
N THR A 82 2.20 1.39 -1.50
CA THR A 82 1.59 1.54 -0.16
C THR A 82 0.05 1.53 -0.15
N ARG A 83 -0.57 1.04 -1.23
CA ARG A 83 -2.00 0.73 -1.32
C ARG A 83 -2.23 -0.62 -1.99
N GLN A 84 -1.23 -1.51 -1.94
CA GLN A 84 -1.37 -2.88 -2.38
C GLN A 84 -1.70 -3.01 -3.88
N ASP A 85 -1.28 -2.03 -4.69
CA ASP A 85 -1.29 -2.10 -6.16
C ASP A 85 0.11 -2.41 -6.70
N ILE A 86 0.20 -2.81 -7.98
CA ILE A 86 1.47 -2.91 -8.74
C ILE A 86 1.53 -1.80 -9.79
N GLN A 87 2.69 -1.16 -9.91
CA GLN A 87 2.97 -0.16 -10.93
C GLN A 87 4.04 -0.67 -11.90
N LEU A 88 3.78 -0.59 -13.19
CA LEU A 88 4.80 -0.76 -14.23
C LEU A 88 5.40 0.61 -14.53
N HIS A 89 6.71 0.73 -14.42
CA HIS A 89 7.43 1.98 -14.67
C HIS A 89 8.19 1.92 -15.98
N GLY A 90 8.34 3.07 -16.63
CA GLY A 90 9.17 3.17 -17.83
C GLY A 90 8.47 2.70 -19.10
N VAL A 91 7.14 2.73 -19.15
CA VAL A 91 6.37 2.26 -20.29
C VAL A 91 6.18 3.39 -21.30
N SER A 92 6.34 3.10 -22.60
CA SER A 92 6.08 4.08 -23.65
C SER A 92 4.57 4.32 -23.84
N PRO A 93 4.14 5.48 -24.38
CA PRO A 93 2.71 5.73 -24.61
C PRO A 93 1.99 4.66 -25.44
N LEU A 94 2.63 4.12 -26.49
CA LEU A 94 2.03 3.07 -27.31
C LEU A 94 1.97 1.72 -26.60
N GLU A 95 3.00 1.37 -25.82
CA GLU A 95 2.96 0.13 -25.04
C GLU A 95 1.93 0.22 -23.91
N SER A 96 1.68 1.40 -23.34
CA SER A 96 0.59 1.60 -22.37
C SER A 96 -0.78 1.26 -22.96
N VAL A 97 -1.04 1.53 -24.24
CA VAL A 97 -2.29 1.11 -24.92
C VAL A 97 -2.46 -0.41 -24.85
N LYS A 98 -1.39 -1.17 -25.11
CA LYS A 98 -1.44 -2.65 -25.06
C LYS A 98 -1.63 -3.16 -23.64
N VAL A 99 -0.88 -2.62 -22.68
CA VAL A 99 -1.00 -2.96 -21.25
C VAL A 99 -2.44 -2.78 -20.78
N ILE A 100 -3.04 -1.61 -21.06
CA ILE A 100 -4.41 -1.29 -20.63
C ILE A 100 -5.42 -2.28 -21.24
N ARG A 101 -5.30 -2.58 -22.53
CA ARG A 101 -6.20 -3.52 -23.23
C ARG A 101 -6.08 -4.94 -22.69
N GLU A 102 -4.87 -5.46 -22.57
CA GLU A 102 -4.65 -6.82 -22.07
C GLU A 102 -5.07 -6.97 -20.61
N CYS A 103 -4.73 -6.01 -19.74
CA CYS A 103 -5.18 -6.04 -18.35
C CYS A 103 -6.70 -5.99 -18.25
N THR A 104 -7.35 -5.11 -19.01
CA THR A 104 -8.83 -5.02 -19.03
C THR A 104 -9.47 -6.32 -19.49
N ALA A 105 -8.96 -6.96 -20.54
CA ALA A 105 -9.45 -8.24 -21.03
C ALA A 105 -9.27 -9.40 -20.01
N ASN A 106 -8.39 -9.24 -19.03
CA ASN A 106 -8.12 -10.23 -17.97
C ASN A 106 -8.67 -9.78 -16.60
N GLY A 107 -9.68 -8.90 -16.58
CA GLY A 107 -10.37 -8.51 -15.35
C GLY A 107 -9.62 -7.51 -14.46
N LEU A 108 -8.61 -6.81 -14.99
CA LEU A 108 -7.81 -5.81 -14.29
C LEU A 108 -8.01 -4.41 -14.90
N PRO A 109 -9.20 -3.79 -14.76
CA PRO A 109 -9.48 -2.49 -15.36
C PRO A 109 -8.69 -1.36 -14.69
N PHE A 110 -8.25 -0.39 -15.50
CA PHE A 110 -7.44 0.74 -15.04
C PHE A 110 -8.25 1.89 -14.43
N ARG A 111 -9.55 1.96 -14.73
CA ARG A 111 -10.45 3.03 -14.26
C ARG A 111 -10.41 3.11 -12.72
N GLY A 112 -10.25 4.33 -12.18
CA GLY A 112 -10.06 4.54 -10.74
C GLY A 112 -8.62 4.34 -10.25
N GLY A 113 -7.65 4.14 -11.14
CA GLY A 113 -6.23 3.96 -10.78
C GLY A 113 -5.56 5.23 -10.23
N GLY A 114 -6.17 6.41 -10.42
CA GLY A 114 -5.60 7.67 -9.97
C GLY A 114 -6.57 8.84 -10.06
N GLY A 115 -6.06 10.07 -10.07
CA GLY A 115 -6.86 11.25 -10.36
C GLY A 115 -7.72 11.61 -9.18
N ASP A 116 -8.87 12.19 -9.48
CA ASP A 116 -9.90 12.61 -8.54
C ASP A 116 -11.04 11.58 -8.53
N THR A 117 -10.64 10.33 -8.28
CA THR A 117 -11.52 9.15 -8.23
C THR A 117 -11.38 8.41 -6.90
N PHE A 118 -12.21 7.38 -6.68
CA PHE A 118 -11.89 6.35 -5.69
C PHE A 118 -10.62 5.58 -6.07
N ARG A 119 -9.85 5.20 -5.06
CA ARG A 119 -8.59 4.44 -5.21
C ARG A 119 -8.80 2.97 -4.90
N ASN A 120 -7.76 2.16 -5.11
CA ASN A 120 -7.75 0.77 -4.64
C ASN A 120 -8.22 0.68 -3.19
N ILE A 121 -9.13 -0.25 -2.91
CA ILE A 121 -9.64 -0.51 -1.58
C ILE A 121 -8.67 -1.47 -0.90
N ALA A 122 -7.96 -0.95 0.09
CA ALA A 122 -6.87 -1.66 0.76
C ALA A 122 -7.35 -2.32 2.06
N ILE A 123 -6.68 -3.38 2.49
CA ILE A 123 -6.99 -4.14 3.70
C ILE A 123 -5.73 -4.38 4.55
N THR A 124 -5.88 -4.63 5.84
CA THR A 124 -4.83 -5.32 6.62
C THR A 124 -4.44 -6.61 5.89
N ALA A 125 -3.20 -6.71 5.41
CA ALA A 125 -2.78 -7.82 4.56
C ALA A 125 -2.90 -9.18 5.27
N SER A 126 -2.75 -9.22 6.59
CA SER A 126 -2.86 -10.43 7.41
C SER A 126 -4.29 -10.79 7.82
N SER A 127 -5.32 -10.01 7.48
CA SER A 127 -6.69 -10.25 7.97
C SER A 127 -7.23 -11.60 7.53
N GLY A 128 -7.69 -12.45 8.44
CA GLY A 128 -8.07 -13.82 8.09
C GLY A 128 -6.91 -14.68 7.54
N ILE A 129 -5.68 -14.34 7.90
CA ILE A 129 -4.47 -15.17 7.76
C ILE A 129 -3.81 -15.29 9.14
N ALA A 130 -3.60 -14.18 9.82
CA ALA A 130 -3.06 -14.16 11.18
C ALA A 130 -3.94 -14.96 12.14
N ASP A 131 -3.29 -15.54 13.14
CA ASP A 131 -3.93 -16.21 14.27
C ASP A 131 -4.26 -15.19 15.38
N ASP A 132 -5.02 -14.14 15.01
CA ASP A 132 -5.36 -13.01 15.89
C ASP A 132 -6.87 -12.84 16.08
N GLY A 133 -7.66 -13.83 15.64
CA GLY A 133 -9.12 -13.80 15.69
C GLY A 133 -9.79 -12.86 14.68
N SER A 134 -9.01 -12.16 13.84
CA SER A 134 -9.58 -11.30 12.79
C SER A 134 -10.31 -12.12 11.73
N PHE A 135 -11.51 -11.68 11.36
CA PHE A 135 -12.15 -12.20 10.15
C PHE A 135 -11.51 -11.60 8.91
N ASP A 136 -11.68 -12.28 7.79
CA ASP A 136 -11.07 -11.87 6.53
C ASP A 136 -11.75 -10.64 5.92
N LEU A 137 -10.96 -9.62 5.59
CA LEU A 137 -11.41 -8.34 5.05
C LEU A 137 -11.50 -8.30 3.52
N ALA A 138 -10.84 -9.23 2.81
CA ALA A 138 -10.79 -9.22 1.35
C ALA A 138 -12.17 -9.32 0.66
N PRO A 139 -13.14 -10.14 1.14
CA PRO A 139 -14.48 -10.21 0.58
C PRO A 139 -15.21 -8.86 0.61
N TYR A 140 -15.10 -8.14 1.73
CA TYR A 140 -15.71 -6.83 1.90
C TYR A 140 -15.08 -5.78 0.98
N ALA A 141 -13.75 -5.83 0.79
CA ALA A 141 -13.05 -4.95 -0.13
C ALA A 141 -13.40 -5.23 -1.60
N ARG A 142 -13.52 -6.51 -2.00
CA ARG A 142 -13.97 -6.92 -3.35
C ARG A 142 -15.39 -6.49 -3.62
N TYR A 143 -16.31 -6.84 -2.72
CA TYR A 143 -17.71 -6.43 -2.77
C TYR A 143 -17.83 -4.92 -2.95
N LEU A 144 -17.17 -4.15 -2.08
CA LEU A 144 -17.29 -2.70 -2.13
C LEU A 144 -16.60 -2.11 -3.36
N THR A 145 -15.55 -2.75 -3.87
CA THR A 145 -14.94 -2.35 -5.15
C THR A 145 -15.93 -2.51 -6.28
N ASP A 146 -16.59 -3.66 -6.40
CA ASP A 146 -17.56 -3.92 -7.48
C ASP A 146 -18.75 -2.97 -7.44
N VAL A 147 -19.28 -2.71 -6.24
CA VAL A 147 -20.39 -1.78 -6.03
C VAL A 147 -19.98 -0.34 -6.38
N VAL A 148 -18.87 0.15 -5.83
CA VAL A 148 -18.38 1.52 -6.08
C VAL A 148 -18.01 1.71 -7.55
N PHE A 149 -17.54 0.66 -8.22
CA PHE A 149 -17.14 0.72 -9.62
C PHE A 149 -18.29 1.16 -10.54
N GLY A 150 -19.53 0.84 -10.19
CA GLY A 150 -20.74 1.23 -10.91
C GLY A 150 -21.18 2.69 -10.69
N TRP A 151 -20.56 3.43 -9.76
CA TRP A 151 -20.97 4.79 -9.44
C TRP A 151 -20.19 5.82 -10.26
N GLU A 152 -20.85 6.44 -11.23
CA GLU A 152 -20.20 7.45 -12.09
C GLU A 152 -19.57 8.59 -11.28
N LYS A 153 -20.25 9.06 -10.22
CA LYS A 153 -19.72 10.10 -9.33
C LYS A 153 -18.38 9.73 -8.67
N ALA A 154 -18.10 8.44 -8.45
CA ALA A 154 -16.84 7.99 -7.86
C ALA A 154 -15.62 8.24 -8.76
N TYR A 155 -15.82 8.67 -10.01
CA TYR A 155 -14.77 9.02 -10.97
C TYR A 155 -14.63 10.53 -11.24
N HIS A 156 -15.51 11.37 -10.69
CA HIS A 156 -15.56 12.82 -10.91
C HIS A 156 -15.59 13.61 -9.59
N LEU A 157 -14.88 13.12 -8.58
CA LEU A 157 -14.86 13.73 -7.25
C LEU A 157 -14.02 15.02 -7.23
N PRO A 158 -14.16 15.87 -6.19
CA PRO A 158 -13.31 17.05 -6.05
C PRO A 158 -11.81 16.71 -5.88
N ARG A 159 -11.52 15.55 -5.27
CA ARG A 159 -10.16 14.98 -5.14
C ARG A 159 -10.27 13.46 -4.95
N LYS A 160 -9.14 12.77 -4.80
CA LYS A 160 -9.12 11.33 -4.50
C LYS A 160 -9.89 10.99 -3.21
N ILE A 161 -10.63 9.88 -3.22
CA ILE A 161 -11.17 9.23 -2.03
C ILE A 161 -10.46 7.88 -1.83
N LYS A 162 -9.89 7.66 -0.64
CA LYS A 162 -9.30 6.41 -0.22
C LYS A 162 -10.26 5.71 0.73
N ILE A 163 -10.61 4.48 0.39
CA ILE A 163 -11.39 3.58 1.25
C ILE A 163 -10.47 2.46 1.74
N GLY A 164 -10.59 2.01 2.97
CA GLY A 164 -9.82 0.87 3.44
C GLY A 164 -10.40 0.17 4.67
N PHE A 165 -10.06 -1.09 4.80
CA PHE A 165 -10.43 -1.95 5.92
C PHE A 165 -9.19 -2.27 6.75
N ALA A 166 -9.34 -2.39 8.06
CA ALA A 166 -8.27 -2.81 8.95
C ALA A 166 -8.79 -3.80 9.99
N SER A 167 -7.93 -4.73 10.39
CA SER A 167 -8.18 -5.54 11.59
C SER A 167 -8.18 -4.64 12.83
N ALA A 168 -8.79 -5.08 13.92
CA ALA A 168 -8.82 -4.30 15.17
C ALA A 168 -7.42 -3.91 15.66
N ASN A 169 -6.45 -4.83 15.54
CA ASN A 169 -5.05 -4.61 15.91
C ASN A 169 -4.33 -3.59 15.02
N ASP A 170 -4.86 -3.31 13.83
CA ASP A 170 -4.30 -2.37 12.86
C ASP A 170 -5.22 -1.18 12.60
N ALA A 171 -6.11 -0.84 13.54
CA ALA A 171 -7.10 0.23 13.39
C ALA A 171 -6.53 1.54 12.77
N PRO A 172 -5.31 2.02 13.13
CA PRO A 172 -4.66 3.15 12.46
C PRO A 172 -4.67 3.13 10.93
N LEU A 173 -4.59 1.94 10.30
CA LEU A 173 -4.64 1.79 8.84
C LEU A 173 -5.97 2.26 8.25
N ALA A 174 -7.09 2.04 8.94
CA ALA A 174 -8.41 2.51 8.52
C ALA A 174 -8.61 4.00 8.87
N LEU A 175 -8.10 4.43 10.03
CA LEU A 175 -8.26 5.80 10.53
C LEU A 175 -7.59 6.86 9.63
N ARG A 176 -6.61 6.48 8.83
CA ARG A 176 -5.95 7.36 7.84
C ARG A 176 -6.60 7.37 6.45
N GLN A 177 -7.76 6.73 6.29
CA GLN A 177 -8.51 6.71 5.03
C GLN A 177 -9.55 7.84 5.00
N ASP A 178 -9.99 8.23 3.81
CA ASP A 178 -11.11 9.17 3.69
C ASP A 178 -12.41 8.51 4.20
N LEU A 179 -12.53 7.18 4.04
CA LEU A 179 -13.50 6.31 4.70
C LEU A 179 -12.81 5.01 5.15
N GLY A 180 -12.80 4.74 6.45
CA GLY A 180 -12.13 3.61 7.07
C GLY A 180 -13.10 2.68 7.79
N PHE A 181 -12.86 1.38 7.69
CA PHE A 181 -13.63 0.33 8.37
C PHE A 181 -12.68 -0.49 9.26
N VAL A 182 -12.90 -0.47 10.57
CA VAL A 182 -12.16 -1.31 11.52
C VAL A 182 -13.02 -2.51 11.87
N ALA A 183 -12.50 -3.72 11.67
CA ALA A 183 -13.19 -4.98 11.94
C ALA A 183 -13.75 -5.02 13.37
N ALA A 184 -15.01 -5.38 13.51
CA ALA A 184 -15.69 -5.54 14.79
C ALA A 184 -16.70 -6.70 14.72
N THR A 185 -17.05 -7.24 15.88
CA THR A 185 -18.08 -8.26 16.04
C THR A 185 -19.05 -7.78 17.11
N ASP A 186 -20.36 -7.95 16.91
CA ASP A 186 -21.35 -7.65 17.95
C ASP A 186 -21.43 -8.76 19.00
N ALA A 187 -22.35 -8.59 19.97
CA ALA A 187 -22.54 -9.54 21.08
C ALA A 187 -23.03 -10.93 20.61
N ASP A 188 -23.69 -11.01 19.46
CA ASP A 188 -24.25 -12.25 18.90
C ASP A 188 -23.26 -12.95 17.95
N GLY A 189 -22.06 -12.37 17.75
CA GLY A 189 -21.04 -12.92 16.85
C GLY A 189 -21.15 -12.44 15.40
N ASN A 190 -22.06 -11.50 15.10
CA ASN A 190 -22.22 -10.99 13.74
C ASN A 190 -21.08 -10.04 13.39
N ARG A 191 -20.55 -10.17 12.16
CA ARG A 191 -19.47 -9.33 11.66
C ARG A 191 -19.97 -7.93 11.28
N GLY A 192 -19.17 -6.93 11.61
CA GLY A 192 -19.39 -5.54 11.23
C GLY A 192 -18.13 -4.71 11.37
N PHE A 193 -18.31 -3.39 11.45
CA PHE A 193 -17.20 -2.46 11.45
C PHE A 193 -17.47 -1.24 12.32
N ALA A 194 -16.49 -0.82 13.11
CA ALA A 194 -16.42 0.58 13.52
C ALA A 194 -15.98 1.41 12.31
N VAL A 195 -16.69 2.49 12.00
CA VAL A 195 -16.49 3.26 10.77
C VAL A 195 -15.95 4.64 11.09
N TYR A 196 -14.97 5.10 10.32
CA TYR A 196 -14.32 6.39 10.48
C TYR A 196 -14.33 7.16 9.16
N GLY A 197 -14.47 8.49 9.22
CA GLY A 197 -14.56 9.36 8.05
C GLY A 197 -13.66 10.58 8.13
N GLY A 198 -13.23 11.07 6.97
CA GLY A 198 -12.48 12.33 6.86
C GLY A 198 -11.02 12.26 7.30
N GLY A 199 -10.44 11.07 7.41
CA GLY A 199 -9.01 10.89 7.60
C GLY A 199 -8.19 11.18 6.34
N GLY A 200 -6.87 11.25 6.48
CA GLY A 200 -5.95 11.17 5.35
C GLY A 200 -4.75 12.09 5.42
N PHE A 201 -3.62 11.58 4.95
CA PHE A 201 -2.34 12.25 5.09
C PHE A 201 -1.93 13.17 3.93
N GLY A 202 -0.98 14.05 4.22
CA GLY A 202 -0.38 15.07 3.36
C GLY A 202 0.03 16.31 4.18
N ARG A 203 0.11 17.49 3.54
CA ARG A 203 0.50 18.77 4.18
C ARG A 203 -0.33 19.21 5.41
N GLU A 204 -1.46 18.57 5.66
CA GLU A 204 -2.33 18.76 6.83
C GLU A 204 -2.97 17.41 7.17
N SER A 205 -2.17 16.52 7.73
CA SER A 205 -2.58 15.15 8.06
C SER A 205 -3.59 15.12 9.20
N THR A 206 -4.61 14.27 9.08
CA THR A 206 -5.60 14.05 10.15
C THR A 206 -6.04 12.60 10.21
N VAL A 207 -6.48 12.22 11.39
CA VAL A 207 -7.17 10.97 11.72
C VAL A 207 -8.66 11.15 11.43
N GLY A 208 -9.31 10.11 10.95
CA GLY A 208 -10.75 10.09 10.72
C GLY A 208 -11.56 10.18 12.02
N VAL A 209 -12.70 10.84 11.95
CA VAL A 209 -13.66 10.90 13.07
C VAL A 209 -14.57 9.68 13.02
N LYS A 210 -14.97 9.15 14.18
CA LYS A 210 -15.85 7.99 14.25
C LYS A 210 -17.26 8.37 13.75
N LEU A 211 -17.79 7.55 12.85
CA LEU A 211 -19.12 7.68 12.24
C LEU A 211 -20.08 6.61 12.76
N PHE A 212 -19.59 5.41 13.03
CA PHE A 212 -20.36 4.33 13.64
C PHE A 212 -19.49 3.58 14.64
N ASP A 213 -20.02 3.28 15.82
CA ASP A 213 -19.40 2.32 16.74
C ASP A 213 -19.47 0.90 16.17
N PHE A 214 -20.59 0.56 15.53
CA PHE A 214 -20.77 -0.68 14.82
C PHE A 214 -21.72 -0.49 13.64
N LEU A 215 -21.25 -0.83 12.44
CA LEU A 215 -22.02 -0.92 11.21
C LEU A 215 -22.04 -2.40 10.79
N PRO A 216 -23.23 -3.04 10.69
CA PRO A 216 -23.31 -4.41 10.21
C PRO A 216 -22.66 -4.56 8.83
N ALA A 217 -21.96 -5.68 8.60
CA ALA A 217 -21.23 -5.95 7.36
C ALA A 217 -22.08 -5.70 6.09
N GLY A 218 -23.35 -6.12 6.09
CA GLY A 218 -24.27 -5.93 4.97
C GLY A 218 -24.62 -4.47 4.65
N LYS A 219 -24.14 -3.50 5.44
CA LYS A 219 -24.44 -2.07 5.29
C LYS A 219 -23.28 -1.23 4.76
N ILE A 220 -22.13 -1.83 4.44
CA ILE A 220 -20.93 -1.08 4.00
C ILE A 220 -21.13 -0.32 2.68
N ALA A 221 -21.99 -0.79 1.77
CA ALA A 221 -22.32 -0.08 0.53
C ALA A 221 -22.99 1.27 0.81
N TYR A 222 -23.96 1.32 1.74
CA TYR A 222 -24.64 2.55 2.14
C TYR A 222 -23.68 3.57 2.72
N ALA A 223 -22.77 3.12 3.59
CA ALA A 223 -21.75 3.98 4.18
C ALA A 223 -20.82 4.58 3.11
N ALA A 224 -20.38 3.77 2.15
CA ALA A 224 -19.56 4.25 1.04
C ALA A 224 -20.32 5.21 0.12
N ARG A 225 -21.59 4.91 -0.18
CA ARG A 225 -22.47 5.76 -1.00
C ARG A 225 -22.63 7.13 -0.37
N ALA A 226 -22.94 7.17 0.92
CA ALA A 226 -23.07 8.39 1.70
C ALA A 226 -21.80 9.26 1.62
N MET A 227 -20.63 8.66 1.81
CA MET A 227 -19.36 9.41 1.75
C MET A 227 -19.04 9.93 0.35
N VAL A 228 -19.28 9.13 -0.70
CA VAL A 228 -19.05 9.53 -2.10
C VAL A 228 -19.93 10.72 -2.47
N GLU A 229 -21.20 10.68 -2.09
CA GLU A 229 -22.18 11.71 -2.37
C GLU A 229 -21.90 12.99 -1.56
N LEU A 230 -21.67 12.87 -0.25
CA LEU A 230 -21.26 14.00 0.59
C LEU A 230 -20.00 14.68 0.04
N PHE A 231 -19.01 13.88 -0.35
CA PHE A 231 -17.77 14.42 -0.88
C PHE A 231 -17.97 15.11 -2.23
N SER A 232 -18.77 14.54 -3.11
CA SER A 232 -19.12 15.14 -4.40
C SER A 232 -19.76 16.52 -4.23
N ASP A 233 -20.68 16.66 -3.27
CA ASP A 233 -21.50 17.85 -3.11
C ASP A 233 -20.80 18.95 -2.28
N HIS A 234 -19.99 18.57 -1.28
CA HIS A 234 -19.38 19.52 -0.34
C HIS A 234 -17.87 19.73 -0.49
N GLY A 235 -17.19 18.94 -1.32
CA GLY A 235 -15.75 19.07 -1.53
C GLY A 235 -15.39 20.28 -2.40
N ASN A 236 -14.26 20.91 -2.10
CA ASN A 236 -13.79 22.09 -2.83
C ASN A 236 -13.25 21.69 -4.22
N ARG A 237 -13.77 22.31 -5.29
CA ARG A 237 -13.31 22.11 -6.69
C ARG A 237 -12.44 23.25 -7.23
N GLU A 238 -12.34 24.36 -6.51
CA GLU A 238 -11.57 25.55 -6.89
C GLU A 238 -10.11 25.46 -6.41
N HIS A 239 -9.91 25.07 -5.15
CA HIS A 239 -8.62 25.03 -4.49
C HIS A 239 -8.17 23.59 -4.24
N ARG A 240 -7.36 23.06 -5.16
CA ARG A 240 -6.90 21.66 -5.16
C ARG A 240 -6.16 21.24 -3.87
N ASN A 241 -5.45 22.15 -3.22
CA ASN A 241 -4.76 21.92 -1.95
C ASN A 241 -5.72 21.73 -0.76
N MET A 242 -6.97 22.18 -0.89
CA MET A 242 -8.03 22.12 0.12
C MET A 242 -9.21 21.21 -0.29
N ALA A 243 -8.99 20.34 -1.28
CA ALA A 243 -10.06 19.56 -1.93
C ALA A 243 -10.31 18.16 -1.33
N ARG A 244 -9.59 17.75 -0.28
CA ARG A 244 -9.77 16.43 0.38
C ARG A 244 -10.88 16.47 1.44
N ILE A 245 -11.50 15.32 1.76
CA ILE A 245 -12.59 15.23 2.74
C ILE A 245 -12.22 15.82 4.10
N ARG A 246 -10.98 15.63 4.56
CA ARG A 246 -10.50 16.27 5.80
C ARG A 246 -10.71 17.78 5.89
N PHE A 247 -10.73 18.49 4.76
CA PHE A 247 -10.98 19.94 4.74
C PHE A 247 -12.47 20.26 4.89
N ILE A 248 -13.36 19.34 4.53
CA ILE A 248 -14.78 19.41 4.87
C ILE A 248 -14.91 19.30 6.40
N VAL A 249 -14.25 18.32 7.02
CA VAL A 249 -14.20 18.18 8.49
C VAL A 249 -13.67 19.46 9.15
N LYS A 250 -12.54 20.00 8.66
CA LYS A 250 -11.94 21.24 9.19
C LYS A 250 -12.89 22.44 9.09
N ARG A 251 -13.63 22.56 7.98
CA ARG A 251 -14.56 23.66 7.73
C ARG A 251 -15.83 23.56 8.58
N LEU A 252 -16.38 22.36 8.76
CA LEU A 252 -17.64 22.15 9.46
C LEU A 252 -17.47 21.96 10.97
N GLY A 253 -16.34 21.43 11.42
CA GLY A 253 -16.21 20.83 12.75
C GLY A 253 -16.60 19.35 12.73
N LYS A 254 -16.14 18.59 13.74
CA LYS A 254 -16.30 17.13 13.78
C LYS A 254 -17.76 16.72 13.93
N GLU A 255 -18.47 17.38 14.83
CA GLU A 255 -19.86 17.09 15.20
C GLU A 255 -20.79 17.36 14.01
N ALA A 256 -20.64 18.52 13.36
CA ALA A 256 -21.42 18.88 12.19
C ALA A 256 -21.10 17.99 10.97
N PHE A 257 -19.84 17.56 10.80
CA PHE A 257 -19.48 16.61 9.76
C PHE A 257 -20.13 15.23 9.98
N VAL A 258 -20.13 14.72 11.22
CA VAL A 258 -20.78 13.46 11.58
C VAL A 258 -22.29 13.55 11.32
N ALA A 259 -22.94 14.62 11.78
CA ALA A 259 -24.37 14.84 11.53
C ALA A 259 -24.70 14.87 10.04
N LEU A 260 -23.96 15.64 9.24
CA LEU A 260 -24.11 15.71 7.79
C LEU A 260 -23.90 14.33 7.13
N TYR A 261 -22.90 13.58 7.56
CA TYR A 261 -22.69 12.23 7.05
C TYR A 261 -23.87 11.31 7.32
N HIS A 262 -24.48 11.36 8.52
CA HIS A 262 -25.65 10.57 8.84
C HIS A 262 -26.89 10.98 8.02
N GLU A 263 -27.07 12.25 7.69
CA GLU A 263 -28.13 12.69 6.74
C GLU A 263 -27.96 12.01 5.38
N TYR A 264 -26.73 11.99 4.85
CA TYR A 264 -26.41 11.28 3.61
C TYR A 264 -26.60 9.76 3.74
N TYR A 265 -26.20 9.16 4.86
CA TYR A 265 -26.42 7.74 5.11
C TYR A 265 -27.92 7.40 5.10
N GLU A 266 -28.75 8.15 5.80
CA GLU A 266 -30.20 7.94 5.84
C GLU A 266 -30.86 8.17 4.47
N LYS A 267 -30.36 9.11 3.67
CA LYS A 267 -30.82 9.33 2.30
C LYS A 267 -30.61 8.11 1.39
N PHE A 268 -29.53 7.37 1.59
CA PHE A 268 -29.15 6.27 0.69
C PHE A 268 -29.37 4.86 1.28
N ARG A 269 -29.70 4.73 2.56
CA ARG A 269 -29.86 3.42 3.24
C ARG A 269 -30.94 2.49 2.67
N GLY A 270 -31.80 3.00 1.79
CA GLY A 270 -32.88 2.27 1.12
C GLY A 270 -32.54 1.79 -0.30
N GLU A 271 -31.36 2.11 -0.82
CA GLU A 271 -30.93 1.59 -2.13
C GLU A 271 -30.72 0.07 -2.09
N THR A 272 -31.03 -0.63 -3.17
CA THR A 272 -30.78 -2.08 -3.22
C THR A 272 -29.35 -2.32 -3.71
N TYR A 273 -28.58 -3.06 -2.91
CA TYR A 273 -27.27 -3.57 -3.29
C TYR A 273 -27.27 -5.09 -3.30
N PRO A 274 -26.36 -5.74 -4.06
CA PRO A 274 -26.10 -7.15 -3.89
C PRO A 274 -25.77 -7.44 -2.42
N GLU A 275 -26.06 -8.64 -1.94
CA GLU A 275 -25.63 -9.04 -0.62
C GLU A 275 -24.10 -9.10 -0.56
N VAL A 276 -23.56 -8.76 0.61
CA VAL A 276 -22.15 -9.00 0.88
C VAL A 276 -21.97 -10.50 0.96
N GLY A 277 -21.36 -11.11 -0.06
CA GLY A 277 -21.11 -12.54 -0.07
C GLY A 277 -20.36 -12.95 1.20
N GLU A 278 -20.82 -14.02 1.84
CA GLU A 278 -19.99 -14.66 2.85
C GLU A 278 -18.72 -15.15 2.17
N PRO A 279 -17.52 -14.93 2.73
CA PRO A 279 -16.36 -15.67 2.28
C PRO A 279 -16.74 -17.15 2.30
N ALA A 280 -16.53 -17.85 1.18
CA ALA A 280 -16.59 -19.31 1.19
C ALA A 280 -15.81 -19.79 2.42
N ALA A 281 -16.40 -20.74 3.17
CA ALA A 281 -15.90 -21.20 4.47
C ALA A 281 -14.40 -21.55 4.45
N ASP A 282 -13.91 -21.88 3.25
CA ASP A 282 -12.64 -22.49 2.93
C ASP A 282 -11.86 -21.66 1.91
N TRP A 283 -11.59 -20.40 2.26
CA TRP A 283 -10.49 -19.57 1.75
C TRP A 283 -9.47 -20.40 0.92
N SER A 284 -9.39 -20.20 -0.40
CA SER A 284 -8.60 -21.06 -1.31
C SER A 284 -7.12 -21.18 -0.93
N PHE A 285 -6.61 -20.29 -0.07
CA PHE A 285 -5.25 -20.30 0.44
C PHE A 285 -5.04 -21.20 1.67
N GLY A 286 -6.06 -21.42 2.49
CA GLY A 286 -5.96 -22.20 3.74
C GLY A 286 -6.29 -23.68 3.57
N THR A 287 -7.05 -24.02 2.54
CA THR A 287 -7.48 -25.40 2.24
C THR A 287 -6.68 -26.04 1.10
N ALA A 288 -5.90 -25.26 0.35
CA ALA A 288 -4.97 -25.81 -0.62
C ALA A 288 -3.97 -26.76 0.06
N PRO A 289 -3.67 -27.93 -0.54
CA PRO A 289 -2.61 -28.81 -0.05
C PRO A 289 -1.28 -28.05 0.03
N VAL A 290 -0.63 -28.10 1.20
CA VAL A 290 0.72 -27.57 1.37
C VAL A 290 1.72 -28.69 1.16
N ARG A 291 2.81 -28.39 0.46
CA ARG A 291 3.87 -29.35 0.19
C ARG A 291 4.79 -29.49 1.40
N GLU A 292 5.05 -30.72 1.83
CA GLU A 292 6.11 -31.01 2.79
C GLU A 292 7.49 -30.97 2.12
N PHE A 293 8.46 -30.43 2.85
CA PHE A 293 9.86 -30.41 2.47
C PHE A 293 10.68 -31.24 3.46
N ALA A 294 11.74 -31.86 2.96
CA ALA A 294 12.67 -32.61 3.81
C ALA A 294 13.30 -31.68 4.86
N PRO A 295 13.44 -32.13 6.11
CA PRO A 295 14.14 -31.37 7.13
C PRO A 295 15.56 -31.02 6.67
N ASP A 296 15.98 -29.80 6.97
CA ASP A 296 17.29 -29.31 6.61
C ASP A 296 17.99 -28.72 7.83
N ALA A 297 18.67 -29.60 8.56
CA ALA A 297 19.41 -29.24 9.77
C ALA A 297 20.66 -28.40 9.49
N SER A 298 21.10 -28.28 8.23
CA SER A 298 22.32 -27.53 7.90
C SER A 298 22.19 -26.01 8.14
N LEU A 299 20.96 -25.51 8.28
CA LEU A 299 20.68 -24.11 8.65
C LEU A 299 20.43 -23.91 10.16
N ASP A 300 20.44 -24.95 10.99
CA ASP A 300 20.11 -24.83 12.42
C ASP A 300 21.09 -23.91 13.18
N GLY A 301 22.35 -23.91 12.75
CA GLY A 301 23.40 -23.03 13.27
C GLY A 301 23.51 -21.67 12.58
N ASP A 302 22.78 -21.43 11.48
CA ASP A 302 22.90 -20.22 10.67
C ASP A 302 22.20 -19.03 11.34
N ALA A 303 22.98 -18.05 11.76
CA ALA A 303 22.47 -16.85 12.43
C ALA A 303 21.59 -15.99 11.51
N ALA A 304 21.88 -15.92 10.21
CA ALA A 304 21.08 -15.17 9.24
C ALA A 304 19.73 -15.84 9.01
N PHE A 305 19.71 -17.17 8.85
CA PHE A 305 18.45 -17.92 8.74
C PHE A 305 17.58 -17.76 9.99
N ARG A 306 18.15 -17.86 11.19
CA ARG A 306 17.39 -17.67 12.45
C ARG A 306 16.77 -16.28 12.54
N ARG A 307 17.51 -15.23 12.14
CA ARG A 307 16.99 -13.85 12.10
C ARG A 307 15.87 -13.70 11.08
N TRP A 308 16.10 -14.17 9.84
CA TRP A 308 15.07 -14.14 8.81
C TRP A 308 13.82 -14.88 9.25
N ARG A 309 13.95 -16.07 9.83
CA ARG A 309 12.81 -16.85 10.32
C ARG A 309 12.03 -16.10 11.41
N ALA A 310 12.72 -15.47 12.35
CA ALA A 310 12.09 -14.66 13.40
C ALA A 310 11.38 -13.42 12.84
N LEU A 311 11.86 -12.85 11.73
CA LEU A 311 11.30 -11.67 11.10
C LEU A 311 10.14 -12.00 10.15
N ALA A 312 10.33 -12.97 9.26
CA ALA A 312 9.46 -13.24 8.12
C ALA A 312 8.35 -14.25 8.43
N VAL A 313 8.59 -15.21 9.32
CA VAL A 313 7.69 -16.35 9.55
C VAL A 313 6.78 -16.09 10.74
N ARG A 314 5.49 -16.32 10.57
CA ARG A 314 4.46 -16.13 11.59
C ARG A 314 3.50 -17.32 11.64
N PRO A 315 2.89 -17.61 12.81
CA PRO A 315 1.73 -18.49 12.88
C PRO A 315 0.61 -17.99 11.96
N THR A 316 -0.22 -18.92 11.51
CA THR A 316 -1.38 -18.66 10.66
C THR A 316 -2.57 -19.43 11.20
N ARG A 317 -3.80 -18.93 11.00
CA ARG A 317 -5.02 -19.58 11.48
C ARG A 317 -5.33 -20.91 10.80
N PHE A 318 -4.59 -21.27 9.74
CA PHE A 318 -4.86 -22.44 8.91
C PHE A 318 -4.35 -23.76 9.49
N GLY A 319 -3.92 -23.81 10.75
CA GLY A 319 -3.48 -25.03 11.42
C GLY A 319 -2.02 -25.01 11.82
N ALA A 320 -1.67 -25.88 12.77
CA ALA A 320 -0.33 -25.93 13.37
C ALA A 320 0.75 -26.49 12.44
N ASP A 321 0.37 -27.15 11.35
CA ASP A 321 1.23 -27.64 10.28
C ASP A 321 1.60 -26.56 9.25
N ARG A 322 1.10 -25.33 9.43
CA ARG A 322 1.26 -24.22 8.48
C ARG A 322 1.83 -22.97 9.13
N VAL A 323 2.49 -22.16 8.30
CA VAL A 323 3.01 -20.83 8.65
C VAL A 323 2.72 -19.82 7.54
N ALA A 324 2.54 -18.56 7.90
CA ALA A 324 2.56 -17.45 6.96
C ALA A 324 3.99 -16.91 6.86
N VAL A 325 4.39 -16.44 5.67
CA VAL A 325 5.74 -15.90 5.42
C VAL A 325 5.67 -14.58 4.68
N THR A 326 6.30 -13.54 5.21
CA THR A 326 6.51 -12.27 4.50
C THR A 326 7.76 -12.37 3.64
N VAL A 327 7.61 -12.18 2.34
CA VAL A 327 8.69 -11.99 1.38
C VAL A 327 8.96 -10.49 1.28
N TYR A 328 10.14 -10.10 1.76
CA TYR A 328 10.59 -8.72 1.73
C TYR A 328 11.05 -8.35 0.32
N ILE A 329 10.51 -7.26 -0.22
CA ILE A 329 10.79 -6.77 -1.56
C ILE A 329 11.63 -5.51 -1.44
N PRO A 330 12.87 -5.51 -1.95
CA PRO A 330 13.76 -4.38 -1.79
C PRO A 330 13.16 -3.08 -2.36
N ARG A 331 12.81 -2.13 -1.48
CA ARG A 331 12.18 -0.84 -1.79
C ARG A 331 10.83 -0.99 -2.52
N GLY A 332 10.20 -2.16 -2.42
CA GLY A 332 9.03 -2.53 -3.21
C GLY A 332 9.29 -2.65 -4.71
N VAL A 333 10.54 -2.67 -5.18
CA VAL A 333 10.92 -2.69 -6.60
C VAL A 333 11.36 -4.08 -7.03
N LEU A 334 10.90 -4.53 -8.21
CA LEU A 334 11.41 -5.74 -8.87
C LEU A 334 11.70 -5.46 -10.34
N SER A 335 12.83 -5.94 -10.85
CA SER A 335 13.06 -6.04 -12.30
C SER A 335 12.09 -7.06 -12.94
N PRO A 336 11.86 -6.97 -14.26
CA PRO A 336 11.10 -8.00 -14.99
C PRO A 336 11.63 -9.43 -14.74
N GLU A 337 12.96 -9.62 -14.68
CA GLU A 337 13.55 -10.92 -14.39
C GLU A 337 13.34 -11.36 -12.94
N GLU A 338 13.52 -10.47 -11.96
CA GLU A 338 13.32 -10.78 -10.54
C GLU A 338 11.88 -11.21 -10.28
N PHE A 339 10.90 -10.53 -10.88
CA PHE A 339 9.50 -10.88 -10.73
C PHE A 339 9.15 -12.25 -11.33
N LEU A 340 9.74 -12.59 -12.50
CA LEU A 340 9.59 -13.92 -13.10
C LEU A 340 10.22 -15.01 -12.23
N LYS A 341 11.43 -14.78 -11.70
CA LYS A 341 12.09 -15.73 -10.80
C LYS A 341 11.29 -15.93 -9.52
N LEU A 342 10.78 -14.85 -8.93
CA LEU A 342 9.93 -14.92 -7.73
C LEU A 342 8.63 -15.70 -8.00
N GLY A 343 7.99 -15.50 -9.16
CA GLY A 343 6.86 -16.32 -9.60
C GLY A 343 7.21 -17.81 -9.74
N GLY A 344 8.42 -18.12 -10.21
CA GLY A 344 8.96 -19.48 -10.25
C GLY A 344 9.13 -20.10 -8.85
N VAL A 345 9.64 -19.33 -7.89
CA VAL A 345 9.71 -19.76 -6.48
C VAL A 345 8.31 -20.04 -5.95
N PHE A 346 7.33 -19.15 -6.18
CA PHE A 346 5.97 -19.41 -5.74
C PHE A 346 5.35 -20.66 -6.38
N ALA A 347 5.66 -20.94 -7.64
CA ALA A 347 5.23 -22.15 -8.32
C ALA A 347 5.81 -23.42 -7.67
N GLU A 348 7.12 -23.44 -7.41
CA GLU A 348 7.85 -24.58 -6.79
C GLU A 348 7.28 -24.95 -5.40
N PHE A 349 6.91 -23.95 -4.62
CA PHE A 349 6.37 -24.10 -3.28
C PHE A 349 4.85 -24.33 -3.23
N GLY A 350 4.19 -24.43 -4.39
CA GLY A 350 2.75 -24.69 -4.43
C GLY A 350 1.88 -23.50 -3.95
N ILE A 351 2.44 -22.29 -3.87
CA ILE A 351 1.73 -21.08 -3.43
C ILE A 351 0.69 -20.64 -4.48
N PRO A 352 -0.64 -20.69 -4.20
CA PRO A 352 -1.66 -20.40 -5.20
C PRO A 352 -1.98 -18.90 -5.33
N ALA A 353 -1.70 -18.10 -4.29
CA ALA A 353 -1.70 -16.64 -4.35
C ALA A 353 -0.96 -16.04 -3.15
N VAL A 354 -0.85 -14.73 -3.19
CA VAL A 354 -0.22 -13.90 -2.17
C VAL A 354 -1.05 -12.65 -1.88
N ARG A 355 -0.68 -11.91 -0.83
CA ARG A 355 -1.20 -10.56 -0.58
C ARG A 355 -0.09 -9.53 -0.58
N LEU A 356 -0.30 -8.41 -1.25
CA LEU A 356 0.60 -7.25 -1.17
C LEU A 356 0.36 -6.51 0.16
N THR A 357 1.42 -5.94 0.75
CA THR A 357 1.33 -5.22 2.04
C THR A 357 1.39 -3.69 1.85
N PHE A 358 1.08 -2.94 2.91
CA PHE A 358 1.21 -1.47 2.90
C PHE A 358 2.67 -1.02 2.90
N GLU A 359 3.55 -1.86 3.40
CA GLU A 359 5.01 -1.73 3.50
C GLU A 359 5.70 -2.24 2.23
N GLN A 360 4.93 -2.42 1.14
CA GLN A 360 5.43 -2.74 -0.19
C GLN A 360 6.03 -4.15 -0.31
N ASN A 361 5.62 -5.08 0.55
CA ASN A 361 6.08 -6.47 0.57
C ASN A 361 5.00 -7.45 0.09
N ILE A 362 5.31 -8.74 0.11
CA ILE A 362 4.40 -9.82 -0.28
C ILE A 362 4.21 -10.80 0.90
N LEU A 363 2.97 -11.02 1.32
CA LEU A 363 2.58 -12.02 2.31
C LEU A 363 2.17 -13.33 1.61
N VAL A 364 2.87 -14.41 1.91
CA VAL A 364 2.49 -15.79 1.58
C VAL A 364 1.60 -16.34 2.71
N PRO A 365 0.32 -16.67 2.44
CA PRO A 365 -0.64 -16.99 3.50
C PRO A 365 -0.38 -18.31 4.25
N ALA A 366 0.13 -19.31 3.53
CA ALA A 366 0.33 -20.66 4.05
C ALA A 366 1.47 -21.38 3.31
N LEU A 367 2.42 -21.86 4.09
CA LEU A 367 3.43 -22.85 3.72
C LEU A 367 3.44 -23.94 4.80
N HIS A 368 3.79 -25.17 4.44
CA HIS A 368 4.01 -26.21 5.45
C HIS A 368 5.15 -25.80 6.40
N VAL A 369 5.06 -26.15 7.68
CA VAL A 369 6.05 -25.78 8.71
C VAL A 369 7.48 -26.28 8.43
N SER A 370 7.63 -27.28 7.55
CA SER A 370 8.95 -27.76 7.11
C SER A 370 9.54 -27.00 5.92
N ALA A 371 8.77 -26.16 5.24
CA ALA A 371 9.21 -25.38 4.08
C ALA A 371 10.21 -24.22 4.35
N PRO A 372 10.24 -23.54 5.52
CA PRO A 372 11.00 -22.28 5.67
C PRO A 372 12.48 -22.35 5.30
N ALA A 373 13.18 -23.46 5.60
CA ALA A 373 14.59 -23.63 5.26
C ALA A 373 14.83 -23.66 3.75
N ALA A 374 14.03 -24.45 3.02
CA ALA A 374 14.06 -24.50 1.56
C ALA A 374 13.66 -23.16 0.95
N PHE A 375 12.61 -22.53 1.50
CA PHE A 375 12.10 -21.24 1.01
C PHE A 375 13.14 -20.13 1.17
N TYR A 376 13.80 -20.05 2.32
CA TYR A 376 14.92 -19.14 2.56
C TYR A 376 16.03 -19.27 1.51
N ARG A 377 16.43 -20.51 1.16
CA ARG A 377 17.45 -20.72 0.12
C ARG A 377 16.98 -20.27 -1.25
N ALA A 378 15.74 -20.56 -1.62
CA ALA A 378 15.17 -20.12 -2.89
C ALA A 378 15.14 -18.59 -2.98
N LEU A 379 14.74 -17.90 -1.90
CA LEU A 379 14.78 -16.45 -1.81
C LEU A 379 16.21 -15.91 -1.89
N LYS A 380 17.18 -16.55 -1.21
CA LYS A 380 18.58 -16.13 -1.23
C LYS A 380 19.20 -16.15 -2.64
N GLN A 381 18.73 -17.03 -3.53
CA GLN A 381 19.15 -17.06 -4.93
C GLN A 381 18.65 -15.86 -5.75
N LEU A 382 17.62 -15.16 -5.28
CA LEU A 382 17.15 -13.91 -5.90
C LEU A 382 18.06 -12.73 -5.55
N GLY A 383 18.64 -12.75 -4.35
CA GLY A 383 19.59 -11.75 -3.87
C GLY A 383 19.59 -11.65 -2.34
N PRO A 384 20.65 -11.05 -1.74
CA PRO A 384 20.82 -10.97 -0.28
C PRO A 384 19.69 -10.20 0.43
N ASP A 385 19.08 -9.22 -0.26
CA ASP A 385 18.02 -8.39 0.33
C ASP A 385 16.71 -9.17 0.54
N TYR A 386 16.42 -10.23 -0.24
CA TYR A 386 15.19 -11.03 -0.07
C TYR A 386 15.17 -11.85 1.22
N THR A 387 16.34 -12.02 1.83
CA THR A 387 16.52 -12.68 3.12
C THR A 387 16.88 -11.69 4.24
N PHE A 388 16.70 -10.39 3.99
CA PHE A 388 16.90 -9.33 4.98
C PHE A 388 18.35 -9.30 5.52
N GLU A 389 19.35 -9.53 4.66
CA GLU A 389 20.76 -9.47 5.07
C GLU A 389 21.23 -8.02 5.31
N SER A 390 20.67 -7.06 4.56
CA SER A 390 20.96 -5.62 4.63
C SER A 390 19.69 -4.80 4.84
N PHE A 391 19.80 -3.66 5.53
CA PHE A 391 18.73 -2.67 5.64
C PHE A 391 18.60 -1.75 4.41
N ALA A 392 19.62 -1.66 3.54
CA ALA A 392 19.65 -0.70 2.42
C ALA A 392 18.49 -0.87 1.43
N GLY A 393 17.98 -2.11 1.29
CA GLY A 393 16.80 -2.42 0.50
C GLY A 393 15.48 -2.33 1.27
N GLN A 394 15.47 -2.18 2.59
CA GLN A 394 14.33 -2.58 3.42
C GLN A 394 13.53 -1.42 4.01
N LEU A 395 14.08 -0.20 4.01
CA LEU A 395 13.39 0.96 4.59
C LEU A 395 12.24 1.43 3.69
N ASP A 396 11.06 1.67 4.28
CA ASP A 396 9.87 2.10 3.54
C ASP A 396 10.09 3.47 2.91
N CYS A 397 10.10 3.50 1.58
CA CYS A 397 10.42 4.67 0.78
C CYS A 397 9.38 4.87 -0.31
N CYS A 398 8.95 6.11 -0.52
CA CYS A 398 8.20 6.40 -1.73
C CYS A 398 9.11 6.31 -2.96
N ILE A 399 8.51 6.23 -4.17
CA ILE A 399 9.25 6.07 -5.45
C ILE A 399 10.28 7.19 -5.75
N GLY A 400 10.26 8.29 -5.00
CA GLY A 400 11.30 9.31 -5.05
C GLY A 400 11.23 10.26 -6.25
N ALA A 401 11.98 11.36 -6.16
CA ALA A 401 12.03 12.44 -7.15
C ALA A 401 12.75 12.04 -8.45
N THR A 402 13.47 10.92 -8.51
CA THR A 402 14.00 10.42 -9.79
C THR A 402 12.87 10.06 -10.76
N ILE A 403 11.78 9.52 -10.23
CA ILE A 403 10.61 9.11 -11.02
C ILE A 403 9.42 10.07 -10.88
N CYS A 404 9.12 10.49 -9.65
CA CYS A 404 7.91 11.24 -9.32
C CYS A 404 8.03 12.71 -9.74
N LYS A 405 7.17 13.19 -10.65
CA LYS A 405 7.18 14.60 -11.09
C LYS A 405 7.00 15.60 -9.94
N ILE A 406 6.19 15.25 -8.92
CA ILE A 406 5.93 16.11 -7.76
C ILE A 406 6.84 15.84 -6.57
N GLY A 407 7.73 14.84 -6.65
CA GLY A 407 8.66 14.52 -5.56
C GLY A 407 9.65 15.66 -5.34
N VAL A 408 10.02 15.92 -4.09
CA VAL A 408 11.04 16.93 -3.77
C VAL A 408 12.41 16.25 -3.69
N LEU A 409 12.50 15.15 -2.94
CA LEU A 409 13.71 14.36 -2.72
C LEU A 409 13.59 12.94 -3.28
N ASP A 410 14.74 12.34 -3.60
CA ASP A 410 14.83 10.95 -4.02
C ASP A 410 15.00 10.01 -2.82
N THR A 411 13.90 9.63 -2.19
CA THR A 411 13.91 8.83 -0.97
C THR A 411 14.57 7.45 -1.08
N PRO A 412 14.45 6.69 -2.19
CA PRO A 412 15.14 5.41 -2.31
C PRO A 412 16.65 5.53 -2.12
N LYS A 413 17.27 6.60 -2.65
CA LYS A 413 18.70 6.92 -2.44
C LYS A 413 19.00 7.13 -0.96
N TYR A 414 18.20 7.93 -0.27
CA TYR A 414 18.43 8.26 1.14
C TYR A 414 18.13 7.08 2.08
N GLY A 415 17.13 6.26 1.76
CA GLY A 415 16.85 5.01 2.45
C GLY A 415 18.02 4.04 2.37
N ALA A 416 18.63 3.89 1.18
CA ALA A 416 19.84 3.08 1.03
C ALA A 416 21.00 3.58 1.90
N VAL A 417 21.27 4.90 1.89
CA VAL A 417 22.32 5.51 2.73
C VAL A 417 22.10 5.26 4.23
N VAL A 418 20.86 5.39 4.70
CA VAL A 418 20.52 5.09 6.11
C VAL A 418 20.64 3.60 6.40
N GLY A 419 20.16 2.74 5.51
CA GLY A 419 20.23 1.29 5.69
C GLY A 419 21.67 0.77 5.74
N GLU A 420 22.54 1.23 4.84
CA GLU A 420 23.98 0.90 4.88
C GLU A 420 24.66 1.39 6.17
N ALA A 421 24.23 2.54 6.71
CA ALA A 421 24.75 3.03 7.99
C ALA A 421 24.30 2.16 9.17
N LEU A 422 23.05 1.68 9.16
CA LEU A 422 22.54 0.71 10.13
C LEU A 422 23.30 -0.61 10.03
N ASP A 423 23.58 -1.10 8.82
CA ASP A 423 24.37 -2.32 8.61
C ASP A 423 25.76 -2.19 9.24
N ARG A 424 26.49 -1.11 8.95
CA ARG A 424 27.81 -0.82 9.57
C ARG A 424 27.71 -0.69 11.09
N TYR A 425 26.65 -0.06 11.59
CA TYR A 425 26.44 0.10 13.03
C TYR A 425 26.28 -1.25 13.73
N PHE A 426 25.46 -2.15 13.17
CA PHE A 426 25.24 -3.48 13.75
C PHE A 426 26.40 -4.45 13.53
N GLU A 427 27.24 -4.23 12.52
CA GLU A 427 28.50 -4.94 12.38
C GLU A 427 29.47 -4.57 13.52
N ALA A 428 29.54 -3.28 13.87
CA ALA A 428 30.35 -2.78 14.98
C ALA A 428 29.76 -3.09 16.37
N HIS A 429 28.44 -3.22 16.47
CA HIS A 429 27.70 -3.44 17.72
C HIS A 429 26.73 -4.63 17.59
N PRO A 430 27.23 -5.87 17.40
CA PRO A 430 26.39 -7.04 17.18
C PRO A 430 25.43 -7.32 18.36
N GLU A 431 25.81 -6.92 19.58
CA GLU A 431 24.99 -7.01 20.78
C GLU A 431 23.74 -6.12 20.74
N LYS A 432 23.80 -5.00 20.01
CA LYS A 432 22.69 -4.04 19.84
C LYS A 432 21.70 -4.46 18.75
N ARG A 433 21.98 -5.52 17.98
CA ARG A 433 21.05 -6.07 16.97
C ARG A 433 19.98 -6.96 17.62
N ALA A 434 19.33 -6.44 18.67
CA ALA A 434 18.29 -7.11 19.44
C ALA A 434 16.99 -7.31 18.61
N LYS A 435 16.00 -7.99 19.20
CA LYS A 435 14.69 -8.26 18.56
C LYS A 435 14.00 -6.99 18.04
N ALA A 436 14.18 -5.85 18.71
CA ALA A 436 13.62 -4.56 18.29
C ALA A 436 14.23 -4.04 16.96
N ALA A 437 15.49 -4.36 16.67
CA ALA A 437 16.14 -4.00 15.40
C ALA A 437 15.48 -4.67 14.18
N LEU A 438 14.75 -5.78 14.39
CA LEU A 438 13.96 -6.44 13.35
C LEU A 438 12.76 -5.58 12.90
N LEU A 439 12.29 -4.65 13.72
CA LEU A 439 11.14 -3.80 13.43
C LEU A 439 11.52 -2.47 12.77
N LEU A 440 12.81 -2.18 12.55
CA LEU A 440 13.26 -0.91 11.98
C LEU A 440 12.56 -0.51 10.66
N PRO A 441 12.27 -1.42 9.70
CA PRO A 441 11.49 -1.08 8.51
C PRO A 441 10.09 -0.53 8.81
N GLU A 442 9.46 -0.97 9.89
CA GLU A 442 8.13 -0.52 10.33
C GLU A 442 8.22 0.78 11.15
N LEU A 443 9.38 1.06 11.74
CA LEU A 443 9.61 2.24 12.57
C LEU A 443 10.08 3.46 11.78
N LEU A 444 10.66 3.26 10.59
CA LEU A 444 11.34 4.29 9.79
C LEU A 444 10.68 4.47 8.43
N HIS A 445 10.00 5.59 8.20
CA HIS A 445 9.30 5.85 6.94
C HIS A 445 9.84 7.11 6.25
N PHE A 446 10.15 7.00 4.95
CA PHE A 446 10.75 8.08 4.16
C PHE A 446 9.83 8.53 3.02
N SER A 447 9.32 9.76 3.13
CA SER A 447 8.47 10.39 2.12
C SER A 447 9.19 11.55 1.46
N GLY A 448 9.39 11.51 0.15
CA GLY A 448 10.17 12.52 -0.58
C GLY A 448 9.50 13.89 -0.72
N CYS A 449 8.29 14.08 -0.19
CA CYS A 449 7.57 15.36 -0.16
C CYS A 449 6.40 15.32 0.84
N PRO A 450 5.73 16.46 1.11
CA PRO A 450 4.56 16.53 2.00
C PRO A 450 3.30 15.78 1.53
N ASN A 451 3.33 14.99 0.46
CA ASN A 451 2.18 14.17 0.06
C ASN A 451 2.03 12.90 0.91
N SER A 452 3.07 12.55 1.67
CA SER A 452 3.11 11.39 2.56
C SER A 452 2.68 10.07 1.90
N CYS A 453 3.40 9.67 0.85
CA CYS A 453 3.09 8.42 0.16
C CYS A 453 3.38 7.19 1.03
N THR A 454 4.35 7.27 1.94
CA THR A 454 4.67 6.22 2.92
C THR A 454 4.00 6.44 4.27
N ALA A 455 3.15 7.46 4.44
CA ALA A 455 2.57 7.78 5.75
C ALA A 455 3.63 8.03 6.83
N HIS A 456 4.59 8.89 6.54
CA HIS A 456 5.68 9.21 7.46
C HIS A 456 5.19 9.71 8.83
N GLU A 457 4.00 10.31 8.90
CA GLU A 457 3.41 10.76 10.16
C GLU A 457 3.02 9.60 11.07
N VAL A 458 2.81 8.38 10.56
CA VAL A 458 2.42 7.22 11.39
C VAL A 458 3.63 6.60 12.06
N ALA A 459 4.75 6.57 11.36
CA ALA A 459 5.95 5.87 11.79
C ALA A 459 6.47 6.42 13.12
N ARG A 460 7.18 5.56 13.87
CA ARG A 460 7.90 5.99 15.07
C ARG A 460 8.80 7.18 14.77
N PHE A 461 9.56 7.09 13.67
CA PHE A 461 10.33 8.19 13.09
C PHE A 461 9.99 8.34 11.60
N GLY A 462 9.34 9.44 11.27
CA GLY A 462 8.99 9.82 9.91
C GLY A 462 9.92 10.87 9.33
N PHE A 463 10.30 10.71 8.07
CA PHE A 463 11.20 11.64 7.38
C PHE A 463 10.52 12.24 6.16
N GLN A 464 10.12 13.51 6.26
CA GLN A 464 9.51 14.25 5.17
C GLN A 464 10.55 15.09 4.41
N GLY A 465 10.81 14.74 3.16
CA GLY A 465 11.74 15.47 2.30
C GLY A 465 11.29 16.91 2.01
N CYS A 466 12.22 17.84 2.18
CA CYS A 466 12.09 19.26 1.85
C CYS A 466 13.44 19.81 1.33
N LYS A 467 13.46 21.09 0.93
CA LYS A 467 14.69 21.82 0.63
C LYS A 467 14.72 23.08 1.49
N LYS A 468 15.89 23.38 2.08
CA LYS A 468 16.14 24.61 2.84
C LYS A 468 17.43 25.27 2.38
N LYS A 469 17.55 26.58 2.56
CA LYS A 469 18.84 27.26 2.43
C LYS A 469 19.61 27.10 3.75
N ILE A 470 20.82 26.55 3.68
CA ILE A 470 21.77 26.45 4.79
C ILE A 470 23.07 27.08 4.26
N ASP A 471 23.55 28.12 4.95
CA ASP A 471 24.72 28.91 4.51
C ASP A 471 24.60 29.35 3.03
N ASP A 472 23.42 29.87 2.68
CA ASP A 472 23.02 30.29 1.32
C ASP A 472 23.01 29.20 0.23
N VAL A 473 23.31 27.96 0.58
CA VAL A 473 23.23 26.80 -0.33
C VAL A 473 21.87 26.12 -0.19
N LEU A 474 21.20 25.85 -1.32
CA LEU A 474 19.96 25.08 -1.33
C LEU A 474 20.27 23.60 -1.05
N THR A 475 19.92 23.14 0.14
CA THR A 475 20.28 21.83 0.67
C THR A 475 19.04 20.93 0.80
N ASP A 476 19.19 19.67 0.39
CA ASP A 476 18.21 18.62 0.64
C ASP A 476 18.12 18.36 2.14
N CYS A 477 16.91 18.37 2.68
CA CYS A 477 16.67 18.23 4.12
C CYS A 477 15.46 17.33 4.38
N PHE A 478 15.35 16.81 5.59
CA PHE A 478 14.19 16.07 6.07
C PHE A 478 13.60 16.75 7.30
N THR A 479 12.30 17.01 7.28
CA THR A 479 11.55 17.34 8.49
C THR A 479 11.25 16.04 9.23
N LEU A 480 11.60 16.00 10.52
CA LEU A 480 11.35 14.84 11.37
C LEU A 480 9.91 14.86 11.91
N TRP A 481 9.25 13.72 11.82
CA TRP A 481 8.00 13.42 12.50
C TRP A 481 8.25 12.35 13.56
N ARG A 482 7.58 12.47 14.71
CA ARG A 482 7.71 11.50 15.82
C ARG A 482 6.35 11.01 16.27
N ASN A 483 6.18 9.69 16.32
CA ASN A 483 5.02 9.04 16.92
C ASN A 483 5.45 8.25 18.17
N ARG A 484 5.50 8.93 19.32
CA ARG A 484 5.97 8.36 20.61
C ARG A 484 5.08 7.24 21.17
N ASP A 485 3.89 7.08 20.61
CA ASP A 485 2.94 6.05 21.00
C ASP A 485 2.71 5.04 19.86
N TYR A 486 3.56 5.00 18.82
CA TYR A 486 3.47 3.96 17.79
C TYR A 486 3.55 2.55 18.42
N PRO A 487 2.70 1.59 17.99
CA PRO A 487 1.66 1.71 16.96
C PRO A 487 0.27 2.12 17.49
N ALA A 488 0.13 2.37 18.80
CA ALA A 488 -1.15 2.71 19.42
C ALA A 488 -1.73 4.04 18.92
N SER A 489 -0.89 5.07 18.78
CA SER A 489 -1.34 6.33 18.17
C SER A 489 -1.37 6.23 16.64
N PRO A 490 -2.48 6.63 15.99
CA PRO A 490 -2.62 6.56 14.53
C PRO A 490 -1.84 7.65 13.78
N ILE A 491 -1.27 8.63 14.49
CA ILE A 491 -0.51 9.73 13.91
C ILE A 491 0.46 10.31 14.95
N GLY A 492 1.65 10.70 14.50
CA GLY A 492 2.62 11.47 15.25
C GLY A 492 2.57 12.97 14.92
N GLU A 493 3.58 13.69 15.39
CA GLU A 493 3.67 15.15 15.28
C GLU A 493 4.95 15.58 14.55
N ASP A 494 4.90 16.73 13.90
CA ASP A 494 6.10 17.40 13.38
C ASP A 494 6.99 17.80 14.56
N ALA A 495 8.19 17.25 14.64
CA ALA A 495 9.12 17.50 15.74
C ALA A 495 9.79 18.88 15.65
N ALA A 496 9.43 19.71 14.66
CA ALA A 496 10.05 20.98 14.32
C ALA A 496 11.56 20.89 14.06
N GLU A 497 12.08 19.69 13.85
CA GLU A 497 13.48 19.40 13.57
C GLU A 497 13.66 19.24 12.06
N VAL A 498 14.69 19.90 11.52
CA VAL A 498 15.08 19.75 10.12
C VAL A 498 16.51 19.27 10.01
N ILE A 499 16.66 18.11 9.38
CA ILE A 499 17.90 17.34 9.30
C ILE A 499 18.47 17.52 7.89
N PRO A 500 19.65 18.13 7.73
CA PRO A 500 20.35 18.15 6.45
C PRO A 500 20.63 16.72 5.96
N ALA A 501 20.39 16.44 4.68
CA ALA A 501 20.54 15.09 4.13
C ALA A 501 21.91 14.43 4.39
N PRO A 502 23.06 15.16 4.38
CA PRO A 502 24.36 14.58 4.76
C PRO A 502 24.43 14.04 6.20
N GLN A 503 23.60 14.55 7.11
CA GLN A 503 23.55 14.17 8.52
C GLN A 503 22.45 13.16 8.83
N LEU A 504 21.64 12.76 7.83
CA LEU A 504 20.45 11.95 8.02
C LEU A 504 20.76 10.61 8.70
N ALA A 505 21.74 9.87 8.19
CA ALA A 505 22.07 8.54 8.69
C ALA A 505 22.55 8.56 10.15
N GLU A 506 23.47 9.48 10.48
CA GLU A 506 23.94 9.68 11.86
C GLU A 506 22.79 10.07 12.78
N ARG A 507 21.90 10.98 12.32
CA ARG A 507 20.75 11.40 13.12
C ARG A 507 19.76 10.27 13.36
N VAL A 508 19.49 9.41 12.37
CA VAL A 508 18.65 8.23 12.54
C VAL A 508 19.20 7.32 13.64
N ILE A 509 20.50 7.00 13.60
CA ILE A 509 21.12 6.15 14.63
C ILE A 509 20.98 6.79 16.02
N ARG A 510 21.27 8.10 16.15
CA ARG A 510 21.09 8.81 17.44
C ARG A 510 19.65 8.78 17.95
N LEU A 511 18.65 8.95 17.07
CA LEU A 511 17.24 8.86 17.46
C LEU A 511 16.88 7.47 18.02
N LEU A 512 17.42 6.42 17.39
CA LEU A 512 17.21 5.04 17.83
C LEU A 512 17.90 4.75 19.18
N GLU A 513 19.08 5.34 19.43
CA GLU A 513 19.75 5.28 20.74
C GLU A 513 19.00 6.09 21.82
N GLU A 514 18.60 7.33 21.52
CA GLU A 514 17.86 8.21 22.44
C GLU A 514 16.58 7.57 22.97
N GLU A 515 15.90 6.80 22.13
CA GLU A 515 14.65 6.11 22.50
C GLU A 515 14.85 4.63 22.85
N ARG A 516 16.10 4.18 23.00
CA ARG A 516 16.43 2.81 23.43
C ARG A 516 15.82 1.74 22.53
N VAL A 517 15.70 2.03 21.24
CA VAL A 517 15.22 1.08 20.22
C VAL A 517 16.30 0.05 19.87
N LEU A 518 17.57 0.38 20.13
CA LEU A 518 18.74 -0.47 19.87
C LEU A 518 19.22 -1.24 21.11
N ASP A 519 18.52 -1.10 22.24
CA ASP A 519 18.84 -1.76 23.52
C ASP A 519 18.30 -3.20 23.61
#